data_AF-A0A6J4LIB0-F1
#
_entry.id   AF-A0A6J4LIB0-F1
#
_cell.length_a   1.000
_cell.length_b   1.000
_cell.length_c   1.000
_cell.angle_alpha   90.00
_cell.angle_beta   90.00
_cell.angle_gamma   90.00
#
_symmetry.space_group_name_H-M   'P 1'
#
loop_
_entity.id
_entity.type
_entity.pdbx_description
1 polymer ?
#
loop_
_entity_poly.entity_id
_entity_poly.type
_entity_poly.pdbx_seq_one_letter_code
_entity_poly.pdbx_strand_id
1 'polypeptide(L)' 'MSTKPADIKTPSTAARAFRGSKPSESSRDLTSEAIEAHLAAFRRAGGKVEVLGVTQTLKKIEMPAAPAAPAKPAARKK' A
#
# COMPACT_ATOMS: atom_id res chain seq x y z
N MET A 1 25.91 -29.68 -44.73
CA MET A 1 24.61 -29.15 -44.24
C MET A 1 24.61 -29.28 -42.72
N SER A 2 24.98 -28.23 -41.98
CA SER A 2 25.10 -28.26 -40.51
C SER A 2 24.16 -27.23 -39.90
N THR A 3 23.09 -27.69 -39.26
CA THR A 3 22.09 -26.83 -38.62
C THR A 3 22.50 -26.57 -37.17
N LYS A 4 22.85 -25.32 -36.85
CA LYS A 4 23.02 -24.87 -35.46
C LYS A 4 21.67 -24.89 -34.73
N PRO A 5 21.59 -25.36 -33.48
CA PRO A 5 20.36 -25.26 -32.71
C PRO A 5 20.06 -23.79 -32.37
N ALA A 6 18.79 -23.42 -32.49
CA ALA A 6 18.29 -22.10 -32.15
C ALA A 6 18.40 -21.85 -30.64
N ASP A 7 19.02 -20.72 -30.29
CA ASP A 7 19.09 -20.20 -28.92
C ASP A 7 17.68 -19.80 -28.47
N ILE A 8 17.09 -20.57 -27.56
CA ILE A 8 15.78 -20.26 -26.98
C ILE A 8 16.00 -19.14 -25.97
N LYS A 9 15.71 -17.90 -26.39
CA LYS A 9 15.72 -16.73 -25.50
C LYS A 9 14.57 -16.85 -24.49
N THR A 10 14.83 -17.51 -23.37
CA THR A 10 13.94 -17.49 -22.20
C THR A 10 13.71 -16.04 -21.75
N PRO A 11 12.46 -15.60 -21.50
CA PRO A 11 12.20 -14.28 -20.92
C PRO A 11 12.60 -14.27 -19.45
N SER A 12 13.90 -14.23 -19.18
CA SER A 12 14.47 -14.07 -17.85
C SER A 12 14.35 -12.62 -17.41
N THR A 13 13.16 -12.16 -17.00
CA THR A 13 13.05 -10.77 -16.47
C THR A 13 11.92 -10.52 -15.45
N ALA A 14 11.21 -11.53 -14.92
CA ALA A 14 10.30 -11.28 -13.79
C ALA A 14 11.03 -10.71 -12.55
N ALA A 15 12.27 -11.13 -12.33
CA ALA A 15 13.12 -10.65 -11.22
C ALA A 15 13.65 -9.21 -11.38
N ARG A 16 13.50 -8.57 -12.56
CA ARG A 16 13.91 -7.17 -12.78
C ARG A 16 12.79 -6.20 -12.41
N ALA A 17 11.53 -6.63 -12.49
CA ALA A 17 10.37 -5.79 -12.17
C ALA A 17 10.31 -5.41 -10.67
N PHE A 18 10.92 -6.21 -9.81
CA PHE A 18 10.93 -6.00 -8.35
C PHE A 18 12.26 -5.46 -7.81
N ARG A 19 13.25 -5.20 -8.67
CA ARG A 19 14.51 -4.56 -8.24
C ARG A 19 14.27 -3.07 -8.04
N GLY A 20 13.77 -2.72 -6.86
CA GLY A 20 13.89 -1.41 -6.21
C GLY A 20 13.85 -0.23 -7.16
N SER A 21 12.71 0.02 -7.80
CA SER A 21 12.45 1.36 -8.32
C SER A 21 12.44 2.31 -7.13
N LYS A 22 13.37 3.27 -7.12
CA LYS A 22 13.24 4.49 -6.31
C LYS A 22 11.81 5.01 -6.51
N PRO A 23 11.13 5.57 -5.49
CA PRO A 23 9.79 6.11 -5.66
C PRO A 23 9.86 7.27 -6.68
N SER A 24 9.73 6.95 -7.97
CA SER A 24 9.86 7.89 -9.06
C SER A 24 8.50 8.50 -9.27
N GLU A 25 8.24 9.67 -8.67
CA GLU A 25 7.13 10.58 -9.00
C GLU A 25 5.73 9.95 -9.14
N SER A 26 5.56 8.73 -8.65
CA SER A 26 4.32 7.93 -8.75
C SER A 26 3.53 8.00 -7.45
N SER A 27 4.01 8.80 -6.49
CA SER A 27 3.16 9.45 -5.50
C SER A 27 2.34 10.55 -6.18
N ARG A 28 1.72 10.25 -7.34
CA ARG A 28 0.49 10.95 -7.72
C ARG A 28 -0.39 10.88 -6.49
N ASP A 29 -0.85 12.02 -6.02
CA ASP A 29 -1.60 12.13 -4.77
C ASP A 29 -2.59 10.96 -4.69
N LEU A 30 -2.33 10.03 -3.76
CA LEU A 30 -3.17 8.86 -3.53
C LEU A 30 -4.44 9.34 -2.81
N THR A 31 -5.22 10.14 -3.54
CA THR A 31 -6.51 10.65 -3.10
C THR A 31 -7.58 9.62 -3.41
N SER A 32 -8.66 9.62 -2.63
CA SER A 32 -9.82 8.77 -2.90
C SER A 32 -10.35 8.98 -4.33
N GLU A 33 -10.45 10.24 -4.75
CA GLU A 33 -10.99 10.62 -6.06
C GLU A 33 -10.18 10.04 -7.23
N ALA A 34 -8.84 10.12 -7.15
CA ALA A 34 -7.98 9.55 -8.17
C ALA A 34 -8.15 8.02 -8.26
N ILE A 35 -8.19 7.35 -7.10
CA ILE A 35 -8.40 5.90 -7.02
C ILE A 35 -9.75 5.52 -7.64
N GLU A 36 -10.82 6.26 -7.34
CA GLU A 36 -12.16 6.04 -7.90
C GLU A 36 -12.19 6.19 -9.42
N ALA A 37 -11.55 7.23 -9.96
CA ALA A 37 -11.44 7.46 -11.40
C ALA A 37 -10.72 6.29 -12.10
N HIS A 38 -9.63 5.78 -11.51
CA HIS A 38 -8.89 4.63 -12.03
C HIS A 38 -9.70 3.34 -11.98
N LEU A 39 -10.43 3.09 -10.88
CA LEU A 39 -11.32 1.92 -10.76
C LEU A 39 -12.45 1.97 -11.80
N ALA A 40 -13.03 3.14 -12.05
CA ALA A 40 -14.05 3.32 -13.08
C ALA A 40 -13.50 3.03 -14.49
N ALA A 41 -12.32 3.56 -14.82
CA ALA A 41 -11.66 3.28 -16.09
C ALA A 41 -11.38 1.78 -16.29
N PHE A 42 -10.89 1.10 -15.25
CA PHE A 42 -10.63 -0.34 -15.28
C PHE A 42 -11.90 -1.15 -15.52
N ARG A 43 -13.01 -0.81 -14.84
CA ARG A 43 -14.31 -1.46 -15.05
C ARG A 43 -14.85 -1.23 -16.48
N ARG A 44 -14.71 -0.02 -17.02
CA ARG A 44 -15.12 0.31 -18.40
C ARG A 44 -14.33 -0.45 -19.45
N ALA A 45 -13.07 -0.78 -19.17
CA ALA A 45 -12.24 -1.64 -20.03
C ALA A 45 -12.59 -3.14 -19.91
N GLY A 46 -13.61 -3.51 -19.12
CA GLY A 46 -14.02 -4.90 -18.90
C GLY A 46 -13.27 -5.61 -17.77
N GLY A 47 -12.45 -4.89 -17.00
CA GLY A 47 -11.77 -5.41 -15.84
C GLY A 47 -12.73 -5.74 -14.69
N LYS A 48 -12.46 -6.84 -13.98
CA LYS A 48 -13.21 -7.25 -12.78
C LYS A 48 -12.27 -7.21 -11.58
N VAL A 49 -12.78 -6.71 -10.46
CA VAL A 49 -12.06 -6.67 -9.19
C VAL A 49 -12.72 -7.67 -8.26
N GLU A 50 -11.98 -8.71 -7.88
CA GLU A 50 -12.42 -9.73 -6.93
C GLU A 50 -11.76 -9.50 -5.57
N VAL A 51 -12.54 -9.57 -4.50
CA VAL A 51 -12.06 -9.40 -3.12
C VAL A 51 -11.79 -10.77 -2.54
N LEU A 52 -10.51 -11.14 -2.43
CA LEU A 52 -10.08 -12.47 -1.97
C LEU A 52 -10.13 -12.65 -0.44
N GLY A 53 -10.38 -11.56 0.30
CA GLY A 53 -10.47 -11.57 1.76
C GLY A 53 -10.41 -10.14 2.31
N VAL A 54 -10.81 -9.98 3.57
CA VAL A 54 -10.73 -8.71 4.30
C VAL A 54 -9.69 -8.84 5.39
N THR A 55 -8.48 -8.34 5.15
CA THR A 55 -7.47 -8.21 6.20
C THR A 55 -7.74 -6.94 6.98
N GLN A 56 -7.87 -7.04 8.30
CA GLN A 56 -8.02 -5.86 9.15
C GLN A 56 -6.73 -5.05 9.13
N THR A 57 -6.81 -3.77 8.78
CA THR A 57 -5.69 -2.84 8.90
C THR A 57 -5.65 -2.27 10.32
N LEU A 58 -4.48 -2.33 10.95
CA LEU A 58 -4.26 -1.64 12.22
C LEU A 58 -4.25 -0.14 11.95
N LYS A 59 -5.30 0.56 12.39
CA LYS A 59 -5.34 2.03 12.33
C LYS A 59 -4.49 2.58 13.46
N LYS A 60 -3.58 3.50 13.15
CA LYS A 60 -2.90 4.29 14.18
C LYS A 60 -3.94 5.24 14.78
N ILE A 61 -4.42 4.89 15.96
CA ILE A 61 -5.28 5.77 16.75
C ILE A 61 -4.32 6.75 17.44
N GLU A 62 -4.40 8.03 17.10
CA GLU A 62 -3.76 9.06 17.92
C GLU A 62 -4.48 9.04 19.27
N MET A 63 -3.82 8.47 20.28
CA MET A 63 -4.35 8.50 21.63
C MET A 63 -4.34 9.97 22.04
N PRO A 64 -5.51 10.59 22.36
CA PRO A 64 -5.50 11.94 22.88
C PRO A 64 -4.62 11.93 24.12
N ALA A 65 -3.69 12.89 24.21
CA ALA A 65 -2.80 13.04 25.34
C ALA A 65 -3.63 12.88 26.62
N ALA A 66 -3.27 11.88 27.44
CA ALA A 66 -4.02 11.53 28.63
C ALA A 66 -4.32 12.80 29.44
N PRO A 67 -5.58 13.05 29.84
CA PRO A 67 -5.88 14.20 30.67
C PRO A 67 -5.04 14.09 31.94
N ALA A 68 -4.31 15.16 32.27
CA ALA A 68 -3.46 15.23 33.44
C ALA A 68 -4.20 14.71 34.67
N ALA A 69 -3.64 13.71 35.35
CA ALA A 69 -4.22 13.11 36.53
C ALA A 69 -4.54 14.20 37.58
N PRO A 70 -5.71 14.17 38.24
CA PRO A 70 -6.05 15.16 39.26
C PRO A 70 -5.07 15.05 40.43
N ALA A 71 -4.49 16.18 40.83
CA ALA A 71 -3.57 16.26 41.96
C ALA A 71 -4.24 15.73 43.25
N LYS A 72 -3.58 14.77 43.92
CA LYS A 72 -4.02 14.25 45.22
C LYS A 72 -4.14 15.41 46.22
N PRO A 73 -5.22 15.51 47.02
CA PRO A 73 -5.37 16.61 47.97
C PRO A 73 -4.31 16.49 49.07
N ALA A 74 -3.58 17.58 49.31
CA ALA A 74 -2.60 17.67 50.39
C ALA A 74 -3.32 17.53 51.74
N ALA A 75 -2.86 16.59 52.55
CA ALA A 75 -3.35 16.39 53.92
C ALA A 75 -3.14 17.67 54.74
N ARG A 76 -4.22 18.23 55.28
CA ARG A 76 -4.16 19.32 56.27
C ARG A 76 -3.64 18.75 57.59
N LYS A 77 -2.50 19.24 58.07
CA LYS A 77 -2.05 18.99 59.44
C LYS A 77 -2.95 19.76 60.42
N LYS A 78 -3.33 19.08 61.51
CA LYS A 78 -3.94 19.68 62.71
C LYS A 78 -2.93 20.54 63.46
#